data_AF-A0A6A1TPF2-F1
#
_entry.id   AF-A0A6A1TPF2-F1
#
_cell.length_a   1.000
_cell.length_b   1.000
_cell.length_c   1.000
_cell.angle_alpha   90.00
_cell.angle_beta   90.00
_cell.angle_gamma   90.00
#
_symmetry.space_group_name_H-M   'P 1'
#
loop_
_entity.id
_entity.type
_entity.pdbx_description
1 polymer ?
#
loop_
_entity_poly.entity_id
_entity_poly.type
_entity_poly.pdbx_seq_one_letter_code
_entity_poly.pdbx_strand_id
1 'polypeptide(L)'
;MQFDDQDPQSIKTHFSAVFVQFKSGEFEFDIDGVSETVKYALTKIPKTKSFKNHCLLFSAADRIVGAPRDLSNKLGQPHFIDEKSESYIVIAVVRSSGFESRLNDARTGLNLGAKTVEGIVSRVSDVIMESEAAQIDKIKSEQSMDLTDALKENPILRLGLKGRSLTDYVASKPNNWSAEEFVSDLAIERFRATTDLSKQIASIMENPDGYREKIAGLATTLDANKKEALAEYVLHRKSVIELVEAARKFRPDGGRTPEDVIHELVFRRFTDNVEASYFEHNLWLIDDALAFLPYISSDRTLHGGSRRTGDKVTDVAFFDDSMVLGDNDGTTVTIVEFKRPSRDDYSFGNVKNDPVLQVIETLEKATERGSITKTDGTFFAFRGVVRRFAFIIADQTPSLEKVLRRHDFKNDWNPEIFFKYRDTEQIFIQAFGYDTLVANAKKRNQAFFSVLLGE
;
A
#
# COMPACT_ATOMS: atom_id res chain seq x y z
N MET A 1 36.90 -46.82 -25.68
CA MET A 1 35.81 -47.73 -25.36
C MET A 1 35.61 -48.62 -26.55
N GLN A 2 35.64 -49.92 -26.32
CA GLN A 2 35.19 -50.90 -27.29
C GLN A 2 33.95 -51.51 -26.66
N PHE A 3 32.79 -51.24 -27.24
CA PHE A 3 31.60 -52.04 -27.02
C PHE A 3 31.62 -53.15 -28.07
N ASP A 4 31.10 -54.33 -27.72
CA ASP A 4 31.22 -55.51 -28.58
C ASP A 4 30.81 -55.20 -30.03
N ASP A 5 31.70 -55.61 -30.96
CA ASP A 5 31.63 -55.43 -32.42
C ASP A 5 31.81 -54.01 -33.01
N GLN A 6 32.37 -53.03 -32.28
CA GLN A 6 32.78 -51.74 -32.87
C GLN A 6 34.27 -51.42 -32.72
N ASP A 7 34.79 -50.59 -33.65
CA ASP A 7 36.15 -50.08 -33.58
C ASP A 7 36.38 -49.29 -32.28
N PRO A 8 37.56 -49.41 -31.64
CA PRO A 8 37.87 -48.73 -30.40
C PRO A 8 37.71 -47.21 -30.53
N GLN A 9 36.68 -46.65 -29.91
CA GLN A 9 36.53 -45.19 -29.84
C GLN A 9 37.46 -44.63 -28.76
N SER A 10 38.20 -43.58 -29.08
CA SER A 10 38.99 -42.83 -28.10
C SER A 10 38.05 -42.27 -27.01
N ILE A 11 38.28 -42.68 -25.76
CA ILE A 11 37.56 -42.15 -24.57
C ILE A 11 37.66 -40.62 -24.53
N LYS A 12 38.84 -40.10 -24.87
CA LYS A 12 39.11 -38.67 -24.91
C LYS A 12 38.23 -37.98 -25.94
N THR A 13 38.08 -38.57 -27.13
CA THR A 13 37.25 -38.00 -28.21
C THR A 13 35.77 -38.04 -27.84
N HIS A 14 35.29 -39.16 -27.27
CA HIS A 14 33.90 -39.31 -26.84
C HIS A 14 33.52 -38.31 -25.73
N PHE A 15 34.37 -38.13 -24.72
CA PHE A 15 34.07 -37.22 -23.61
C PHE A 15 34.42 -35.76 -23.89
N SER A 16 35.34 -35.46 -24.83
CA SER A 16 35.68 -34.08 -25.20
C SER A 16 34.51 -33.30 -25.80
N ALA A 17 33.59 -33.99 -26.47
CA ALA A 17 32.37 -33.39 -27.01
C ALA A 17 31.26 -33.21 -25.95
N VAL A 18 31.31 -33.99 -24.86
CA VAL A 18 30.30 -33.97 -23.80
C VAL A 18 30.66 -32.95 -22.72
N PHE A 19 31.92 -32.91 -22.29
CA PHE A 19 32.40 -32.02 -21.23
C PHE A 19 33.04 -30.76 -21.81
N VAL A 20 32.21 -29.86 -22.33
CA VAL A 20 32.67 -28.57 -22.87
C VAL A 20 32.78 -27.55 -21.74
N GLN A 21 34.01 -27.26 -21.32
CA GLN A 21 34.29 -26.19 -20.36
C GLN A 21 33.96 -24.85 -21.00
N PHE A 22 33.12 -24.04 -20.34
CA PHE A 22 32.71 -22.73 -20.84
C PHE A 22 33.28 -21.57 -20.02
N LYS A 23 33.66 -21.80 -18.76
CA LYS A 23 34.32 -20.79 -17.91
C LYS A 23 35.26 -21.47 -16.91
N SER A 24 36.34 -20.80 -16.57
CA SER A 24 37.23 -21.18 -15.47
C SER A 24 37.86 -19.94 -14.89
N GLY A 25 38.28 -20.03 -13.64
CA GLY A 25 38.97 -18.94 -12.95
C GLY A 25 39.42 -19.38 -11.57
N GLU A 26 39.75 -18.40 -10.75
CA GLU A 26 40.17 -18.61 -9.38
C GLU A 26 39.71 -17.48 -8.48
N PHE A 27 39.60 -17.78 -7.18
CA PHE A 27 39.30 -16.80 -6.15
C PHE A 27 40.01 -17.19 -4.86
N GLU A 28 40.34 -16.19 -4.05
CA GLU A 28 40.87 -16.40 -2.70
C GLU A 28 39.73 -16.76 -1.74
N PHE A 29 39.97 -17.76 -0.89
CA PHE A 29 39.01 -18.19 0.11
C PHE A 29 39.71 -18.62 1.40
N ASP A 30 39.16 -18.25 2.54
CA ASP A 30 39.67 -18.69 3.84
C ASP A 30 39.24 -20.13 4.12
N ILE A 31 40.23 -21.01 4.27
CA ILE A 31 40.03 -22.41 4.63
C ILE A 31 40.70 -22.63 5.98
N ASP A 32 39.89 -22.63 7.04
CA ASP A 32 40.33 -22.82 8.43
C ASP A 32 41.35 -21.77 8.90
N GLY A 33 41.16 -20.51 8.54
CA GLY A 33 42.04 -19.38 8.93
C GLY A 33 43.26 -19.19 8.03
N VAL A 34 43.36 -19.92 6.92
CA VAL A 34 44.41 -19.78 5.92
C VAL A 34 43.78 -19.37 4.58
N SER A 35 44.24 -18.26 4.01
CA SER A 35 43.85 -17.86 2.66
C SER A 35 44.46 -18.81 1.64
N GLU A 36 43.60 -19.47 0.89
CA GLU A 36 43.98 -20.42 -0.16
C GLU A 36 43.35 -20.01 -1.48
N THR A 37 44.10 -20.15 -2.57
CA THR A 37 43.57 -19.96 -3.92
C THR A 37 42.72 -21.17 -4.30
N VAL A 38 41.44 -20.93 -4.56
CA VAL A 38 40.49 -21.94 -5.06
C VAL A 38 40.27 -21.71 -6.55
N LYS A 39 40.63 -22.71 -7.36
CA LYS A 39 40.41 -22.70 -8.82
C LYS A 39 39.13 -23.43 -9.14
N TYR A 40 38.35 -22.92 -10.09
CA TYR A 40 37.12 -23.55 -10.56
C TYR A 40 37.13 -23.73 -12.07
N ALA A 41 36.44 -24.76 -12.53
CA ALA A 41 36.10 -25.00 -13.94
C ALA A 41 34.61 -25.35 -14.05
N LEU A 42 33.90 -24.69 -14.97
CA LEU A 42 32.47 -24.86 -15.19
C LEU A 42 32.25 -25.50 -16.56
N THR A 43 31.43 -26.55 -16.58
CA THR A 43 31.14 -27.35 -17.77
C THR A 43 29.63 -27.48 -17.93
N LYS A 44 29.14 -27.27 -19.16
CA LYS A 44 27.74 -27.58 -19.51
C LYS A 44 27.68 -29.00 -20.03
N ILE A 45 26.73 -29.79 -19.54
CA ILE A 45 26.47 -31.12 -20.08
C ILE A 45 24.96 -31.31 -20.29
N PRO A 46 24.54 -32.09 -21.29
CA PRO A 46 23.14 -32.47 -21.43
C PRO A 46 22.63 -33.17 -20.17
N LYS A 47 21.40 -32.88 -19.78
CA LYS A 47 20.74 -33.55 -18.65
C LYS A 47 20.53 -35.03 -19.00
N THR A 48 20.97 -35.93 -18.12
CA THR A 48 20.83 -37.38 -18.32
C THR A 48 20.31 -38.06 -17.05
N LYS A 49 20.01 -39.37 -17.10
CA LYS A 49 19.62 -40.13 -15.90
C LYS A 49 20.72 -40.13 -14.82
N SER A 50 21.99 -40.07 -15.23
CA SER A 50 23.14 -40.05 -14.32
C SER A 50 23.48 -38.63 -13.84
N PHE A 51 23.14 -37.61 -14.62
CA PHE A 51 23.41 -36.21 -14.34
C PHE A 51 22.12 -35.38 -14.41
N LYS A 52 21.37 -35.39 -13.30
CA LYS A 52 20.03 -34.80 -13.22
C LYS A 52 20.03 -33.34 -12.79
N ASN A 53 20.97 -32.97 -11.91
CA ASN A 53 20.98 -31.70 -11.19
C ASN A 53 22.32 -30.99 -11.37
N HIS A 54 22.32 -29.65 -11.36
CA HIS A 54 23.55 -28.86 -11.22
C HIS A 54 24.33 -29.32 -9.98
N CYS A 55 25.63 -29.51 -10.12
CA CYS A 55 26.44 -29.97 -9.00
C CYS A 55 27.85 -29.40 -8.99
N LEU A 56 28.43 -29.36 -7.79
CA LEU A 56 29.82 -29.03 -7.54
C LEU A 56 30.57 -30.27 -7.06
N LEU A 57 31.73 -30.51 -7.67
CA LEU A 57 32.64 -31.59 -7.38
C LEU A 57 33.95 -31.02 -6.85
N PHE A 58 34.44 -31.56 -5.73
CA PHE A 58 35.76 -31.23 -5.25
C PHE A 58 36.80 -32.14 -5.92
N SER A 59 37.94 -31.57 -6.27
CA SER A 59 39.08 -32.27 -6.85
C SER A 59 40.33 -32.03 -6.01
N ALA A 60 41.03 -33.10 -5.66
CA ALA A 60 42.31 -33.07 -4.97
C ALA A 60 43.21 -34.20 -5.50
N ALA A 61 44.52 -33.96 -5.64
CA ALA A 61 45.46 -34.92 -6.23
C ALA A 61 44.96 -35.51 -7.57
N ASP A 62 44.46 -34.65 -8.45
CA ASP A 62 43.92 -34.97 -9.78
C ASP A 62 42.74 -35.96 -9.80
N ARG A 63 41.97 -36.07 -8.71
CA ARG A 63 40.79 -36.93 -8.61
C ARG A 63 39.62 -36.21 -7.97
N ILE A 64 38.40 -36.56 -8.41
CA ILE A 64 37.17 -36.12 -7.73
C ILE A 64 37.07 -36.84 -6.39
N VAL A 65 36.78 -36.08 -5.35
CA VAL A 65 36.68 -36.55 -3.96
C VAL A 65 35.37 -36.09 -3.34
N GLY A 66 34.81 -36.95 -2.49
CA GLY A 66 33.55 -36.73 -1.80
C GLY A 66 32.33 -36.91 -2.69
N ALA A 67 31.17 -36.60 -2.11
CA ALA A 67 29.90 -36.59 -2.82
C ALA A 67 29.69 -35.25 -3.55
N PRO A 68 29.02 -35.25 -4.72
CA PRO A 68 28.60 -34.02 -5.39
C PRO A 68 27.75 -33.14 -4.47
N ARG A 69 27.99 -31.83 -4.49
CA ARG A 69 27.16 -30.84 -3.81
C ARG A 69 26.12 -30.32 -4.77
N ASP A 70 24.84 -30.46 -4.41
CA ASP A 70 23.73 -29.99 -5.22
C ASP A 70 23.71 -28.45 -5.23
N LEU A 71 23.63 -27.85 -6.42
CA LEU A 71 23.55 -26.39 -6.60
C LEU A 71 22.13 -25.89 -6.89
N SER A 72 21.16 -26.80 -7.04
CA SER A 72 19.79 -26.49 -7.47
C SER A 72 19.13 -25.44 -6.59
N ASN A 73 19.29 -25.53 -5.27
CA ASN A 73 18.71 -24.56 -4.34
C ASN A 73 19.29 -23.14 -4.50
N LYS A 74 20.58 -23.02 -4.85
CA LYS A 74 21.22 -21.72 -5.08
C LYS A 74 20.88 -21.15 -6.45
N LEU A 75 20.84 -22.02 -7.46
CA LEU A 75 20.55 -21.65 -8.85
C LEU A 75 19.05 -21.50 -9.14
N GLY A 76 18.19 -22.00 -8.26
CA GLY A 76 16.73 -21.92 -8.33
C GLY A 76 16.04 -23.11 -8.97
N GLN A 77 16.73 -23.83 -9.84
CA GLN A 77 16.20 -24.98 -10.56
C GLN A 77 17.27 -26.08 -10.71
N PRO A 78 16.87 -27.35 -10.93
CA PRO A 78 17.83 -28.45 -11.04
C PRO A 78 18.59 -28.49 -12.37
N HIS A 79 18.08 -27.86 -13.42
CA HIS A 79 18.69 -27.80 -14.75
C HIS A 79 18.26 -26.52 -15.45
N PHE A 80 19.06 -26.08 -16.42
CA PHE A 80 18.76 -24.96 -17.29
C PHE A 80 18.29 -25.47 -18.66
N ILE A 81 17.74 -24.57 -19.47
CA ILE A 81 17.21 -24.88 -20.80
C ILE A 81 17.88 -23.96 -21.81
N ASP A 82 18.50 -24.53 -22.85
CA ASP A 82 19.17 -23.75 -23.89
C ASP A 82 18.19 -23.16 -24.92
N GLU A 83 18.70 -22.42 -25.89
CA GLU A 83 17.90 -21.79 -26.96
C GLU A 83 17.13 -22.81 -27.82
N LYS A 84 17.56 -24.07 -27.84
CA LYS A 84 16.91 -25.16 -28.58
C LYS A 84 15.89 -25.91 -27.73
N SER A 85 15.58 -25.41 -26.53
CA SER A 85 14.72 -26.07 -25.54
C SER A 85 15.27 -27.39 -25.01
N GLU A 86 16.58 -27.59 -25.08
CA GLU A 86 17.25 -28.77 -24.52
C GLU A 86 17.72 -28.50 -23.09
N SER A 87 17.48 -29.48 -22.22
CA SER A 87 17.88 -29.41 -20.81
C SER A 87 19.37 -29.67 -20.63
N TYR A 88 20.08 -28.77 -19.95
CA TYR A 88 21.47 -28.95 -19.56
C TYR A 88 21.67 -28.69 -18.07
N ILE A 89 22.72 -29.30 -17.51
CA ILE A 89 23.19 -28.97 -16.17
C ILE A 89 24.59 -28.35 -16.24
N VAL A 90 24.94 -27.65 -15.17
CA VAL A 90 26.28 -27.10 -14.96
C VAL A 90 26.96 -27.96 -13.91
N ILE A 91 28.12 -28.51 -14.28
CA ILE A 91 29.03 -29.17 -13.35
C ILE A 91 30.17 -28.21 -13.06
N ALA A 92 30.36 -27.87 -11.79
CA ALA A 92 31.51 -27.13 -11.31
C ALA A 92 32.54 -28.08 -10.71
N VAL A 93 33.79 -28.01 -11.15
CA VAL A 93 34.90 -28.70 -10.51
C VAL A 93 35.77 -27.68 -9.81
N VAL A 94 35.96 -27.83 -8.50
CA VAL A 94 36.82 -26.95 -7.69
C VAL A 94 38.04 -27.68 -7.19
N ARG A 95 39.20 -27.00 -7.25
CA ARG A 95 40.50 -27.52 -6.82
C ARG A 95 41.29 -26.46 -6.07
N SER A 96 42.06 -26.87 -5.09
CA SER A 96 42.96 -26.00 -4.32
C SER A 96 44.09 -26.84 -3.74
N SER A 97 45.28 -26.25 -3.58
CA SER A 97 46.39 -26.85 -2.83
C SER A 97 45.97 -27.19 -1.41
N GLY A 98 45.18 -26.31 -0.77
CA GLY A 98 44.67 -26.51 0.58
C GLY A 98 43.73 -27.72 0.73
N PHE A 99 43.19 -28.28 -0.35
CA PHE A 99 42.38 -29.49 -0.28
C PHE A 99 43.23 -30.77 -0.09
N GLU A 100 44.46 -30.79 -0.59
CA GLU A 100 45.31 -31.99 -0.52
C GLU A 100 45.69 -32.35 0.91
N SER A 101 46.00 -31.35 1.73
CA SER A 101 46.31 -31.52 3.16
C SER A 101 45.09 -31.89 4.01
N ARG A 102 43.89 -31.88 3.43
CA ARG A 102 42.60 -32.12 4.11
C ARG A 102 41.88 -33.34 3.59
N LEU A 103 42.55 -34.19 2.82
CA LEU A 103 42.04 -35.51 2.46
C LEU A 103 41.86 -36.37 3.72
N ASN A 104 40.78 -37.15 3.75
CA ASN A 104 40.64 -38.22 4.75
C ASN A 104 41.65 -39.35 4.49
N ASP A 105 41.85 -40.23 5.47
CA ASP A 105 42.82 -41.35 5.37
C ASP A 105 42.56 -42.26 4.15
N ALA A 106 41.29 -42.44 3.78
CA ALA A 106 40.87 -43.20 2.61
C ALA A 106 41.07 -42.45 1.27
N ARG A 107 41.40 -41.16 1.31
CA ARG A 107 41.50 -40.23 0.16
C ARG A 107 40.26 -40.22 -0.73
N THR A 108 39.10 -40.48 -0.14
CA THR A 108 37.79 -40.51 -0.81
C THR A 108 36.97 -39.26 -0.54
N GLY A 109 37.39 -38.38 0.37
CA GLY A 109 36.68 -37.18 0.74
C GLY A 109 37.57 -36.15 1.42
N LEU A 110 37.04 -34.94 1.60
CA LEU A 110 37.71 -33.82 2.25
C LEU A 110 37.14 -33.60 3.65
N ASN A 111 38.02 -33.45 4.63
CA ASN A 111 37.70 -33.03 5.99
C ASN A 111 37.62 -31.50 6.06
N LEU A 112 36.57 -30.93 5.45
CA LEU A 112 36.27 -29.50 5.48
C LEU A 112 35.09 -29.20 6.40
N GLY A 113 35.15 -28.08 7.12
CA GLY A 113 34.02 -27.59 7.90
C GLY A 113 32.81 -27.24 7.01
N ALA A 114 31.60 -27.44 7.51
CA ALA A 114 30.36 -27.18 6.76
C ALA A 114 30.27 -25.74 6.23
N LYS A 115 30.68 -24.75 7.05
CA LYS A 115 30.73 -23.33 6.65
C LYS A 115 31.67 -23.07 5.48
N THR A 116 32.84 -23.71 5.47
CA THR A 116 33.83 -23.59 4.39
C THR A 116 33.26 -24.16 3.09
N VAL A 117 32.62 -25.33 3.15
CA VAL A 117 31.97 -25.95 2.00
C VAL A 117 30.83 -25.06 1.48
N GLU A 118 29.96 -24.56 2.35
CA GLU A 118 28.85 -23.66 1.97
C GLU A 118 29.35 -22.36 1.35
N GLY A 119 30.44 -21.78 1.87
CA GLY A 119 31.02 -20.57 1.32
C GLY A 119 31.63 -20.77 -0.07
N ILE A 120 32.35 -21.88 -0.30
CA ILE A 120 32.85 -22.24 -1.64
C ILE A 120 31.69 -22.48 -2.61
N VAL A 121 30.67 -23.22 -2.18
CA VAL A 121 29.44 -23.45 -2.97
C VAL A 121 28.78 -22.14 -3.34
N SER A 122 28.67 -21.19 -2.41
CA SER A 122 28.09 -19.88 -2.67
C SER A 122 28.91 -19.11 -3.71
N ARG A 123 30.23 -18.99 -3.52
CA ARG A 123 31.12 -18.29 -4.47
C ARG A 123 31.05 -18.84 -5.88
N VAL A 124 31.03 -20.18 -6.02
CA VAL A 124 30.93 -20.82 -7.33
C VAL A 124 29.53 -20.63 -7.93
N SER A 125 28.48 -20.69 -7.11
CA SER A 125 27.12 -20.40 -7.56
C SER A 125 27.00 -18.96 -8.09
N ASP A 126 27.63 -17.98 -7.43
CA ASP A 126 27.65 -16.59 -7.88
C ASP A 126 28.27 -16.45 -9.28
N VAL A 127 29.39 -17.14 -9.52
CA VAL A 127 30.03 -17.18 -10.84
C VAL A 127 29.12 -17.83 -11.88
N ILE A 128 28.42 -18.91 -11.54
CA ILE A 128 27.47 -19.57 -12.45
C ILE A 128 26.31 -18.61 -12.77
N MET A 129 25.73 -17.95 -11.77
CA MET A 129 24.64 -17.00 -11.95
C MET A 129 25.04 -15.83 -12.85
N GLU A 130 26.25 -15.29 -12.70
CA GLU A 130 26.79 -14.25 -13.58
C GLU A 130 26.96 -14.75 -15.03
N SER A 131 27.45 -15.97 -15.19
CA SER A 131 27.74 -16.54 -16.52
C SER A 131 26.48 -16.99 -17.27
N GLU A 132 25.44 -17.34 -16.52
CA GLU A 132 24.15 -17.81 -17.01
C GLU A 132 23.05 -16.78 -16.69
N ALA A 133 23.37 -15.48 -16.72
CA ALA A 133 22.46 -14.41 -16.34
C ALA A 133 21.10 -14.50 -17.03
N ALA A 134 21.06 -14.84 -18.31
CA ALA A 134 19.80 -15.03 -19.06
C ALA A 134 18.90 -16.13 -18.48
N GLN A 135 19.47 -17.20 -17.90
CA GLN A 135 18.70 -18.23 -17.23
C GLN A 135 18.17 -17.74 -15.89
N ILE A 136 18.97 -16.96 -15.15
CA ILE A 136 18.55 -16.37 -13.88
C ILE A 136 17.44 -15.34 -14.10
N ASP A 137 17.55 -14.50 -15.13
CA ASP A 137 16.51 -13.55 -15.51
C ASP A 137 15.19 -14.25 -15.87
N LYS A 138 15.26 -15.39 -16.56
CA LYS A 138 14.09 -16.23 -16.85
C LYS A 138 13.43 -16.73 -15.57
N ILE A 139 14.20 -17.29 -14.62
CA ILE A 139 13.70 -17.73 -13.32
C ILE A 139 13.04 -16.55 -12.57
N LYS A 140 13.68 -15.39 -12.54
CA LYS A 140 13.15 -14.20 -11.86
C LYS A 140 11.88 -13.67 -12.50
N SER A 141 11.77 -13.74 -13.82
CA SER A 141 10.55 -13.40 -14.53
C SER A 141 9.41 -14.35 -14.18
N GLU A 142 9.66 -15.66 -14.15
CA GLU A 142 8.68 -16.68 -13.77
C GLU A 142 8.25 -16.49 -12.29
N GLN A 143 9.19 -16.34 -11.36
CA GLN A 143 8.89 -16.01 -9.96
C GLN A 143 8.05 -14.74 -9.80
N SER A 144 8.32 -13.71 -10.61
CA SER A 144 7.55 -12.47 -10.60
C SER A 144 6.12 -12.67 -11.12
N MET A 145 5.94 -13.51 -12.15
CA MET A 145 4.62 -13.87 -12.66
C MET A 145 3.83 -14.67 -11.63
N ASP A 146 4.44 -15.70 -11.04
CA ASP A 146 3.81 -16.56 -10.02
C ASP A 146 3.41 -15.74 -8.79
N LEU A 147 4.29 -14.86 -8.31
CA LEU A 147 3.96 -13.96 -7.21
C LEU A 147 2.87 -12.98 -7.60
N THR A 148 2.88 -12.45 -8.83
CA THR A 148 1.81 -11.57 -9.31
C THR A 148 0.46 -12.26 -9.26
N ASP A 149 0.39 -13.54 -9.67
CA ASP A 149 -0.83 -14.35 -9.63
C ASP A 149 -1.25 -14.66 -8.19
N ALA A 150 -0.32 -15.06 -7.31
CA ALA A 150 -0.60 -15.28 -5.90
C ALA A 150 -1.13 -14.00 -5.20
N LEU A 151 -0.63 -12.83 -5.59
CA LEU A 151 -1.10 -11.55 -5.10
C LEU A 151 -2.43 -11.10 -5.74
N LYS A 152 -2.89 -11.70 -6.83
CA LYS A 152 -4.28 -11.51 -7.28
C LYS A 152 -5.24 -12.16 -6.31
N GLU A 153 -4.92 -13.37 -5.84
CA GLU A 153 -5.71 -14.12 -4.86
C GLU A 153 -5.59 -13.51 -3.45
N ASN A 154 -4.46 -12.87 -3.11
CA ASN A 154 -4.24 -12.25 -1.81
C ASN A 154 -3.67 -10.81 -1.90
N PRO A 155 -4.45 -9.82 -2.36
CA PRO A 155 -3.96 -8.47 -2.64
C PRO A 155 -3.37 -7.73 -1.43
N ILE A 156 -3.83 -8.07 -0.22
CA ILE A 156 -3.40 -7.45 1.04
C ILE A 156 -1.90 -7.68 1.35
N LEU A 157 -1.29 -8.71 0.78
CA LEU A 157 0.13 -9.01 0.97
C LEU A 157 1.05 -8.00 0.28
N ARG A 158 0.54 -7.20 -0.67
CA ARG A 158 1.29 -6.11 -1.32
C ARG A 158 1.82 -5.09 -0.33
N LEU A 159 1.17 -4.89 0.82
CA LEU A 159 1.68 -4.03 1.90
C LEU A 159 3.07 -4.47 2.41
N GLY A 160 3.38 -5.76 2.35
CA GLY A 160 4.70 -6.28 2.69
C GLY A 160 5.81 -5.83 1.74
N LEU A 161 5.48 -5.30 0.56
CA LEU A 161 6.46 -4.78 -0.40
C LEU A 161 7.11 -3.48 0.08
N LYS A 162 6.41 -2.69 0.90
CA LYS A 162 6.89 -1.41 1.46
C LYS A 162 7.37 -0.44 0.36
N GLY A 163 6.56 -0.28 -0.70
CA GLY A 163 6.86 0.62 -1.81
C GLY A 163 7.90 0.12 -2.82
N ARG A 164 8.39 -1.12 -2.68
CA ARG A 164 9.25 -1.75 -3.71
C ARG A 164 8.40 -2.31 -4.83
N SER A 165 8.93 -2.28 -6.05
CA SER A 165 8.30 -3.00 -7.16
C SER A 165 8.36 -4.52 -6.93
N LEU A 166 7.44 -5.26 -7.54
CA LEU A 166 7.42 -6.72 -7.54
C LEU A 166 8.75 -7.29 -8.04
N THR A 167 9.27 -6.72 -9.12
CA THR A 167 10.52 -7.15 -9.74
C THR A 167 11.71 -6.94 -8.81
N ASP A 168 11.81 -5.78 -8.16
CA ASP A 168 12.88 -5.49 -7.20
C ASP A 168 12.80 -6.39 -5.96
N TYR A 169 11.57 -6.62 -5.48
CA TYR A 169 11.34 -7.53 -4.36
C TYR A 169 11.79 -8.95 -4.70
N VAL A 170 11.36 -9.51 -5.83
CA VAL A 170 11.72 -10.86 -6.29
C VAL A 170 13.22 -11.00 -6.56
N ALA A 171 13.85 -9.97 -7.15
CA ALA A 171 15.30 -9.94 -7.36
C ALA A 171 16.09 -10.05 -6.05
N SER A 172 15.57 -9.49 -4.96
CA SER A 172 16.20 -9.56 -3.63
C SER A 172 16.06 -10.90 -2.91
N LYS A 173 15.24 -11.82 -3.42
CA LYS A 173 14.91 -13.10 -2.77
C LYS A 173 15.63 -14.29 -3.41
N PRO A 174 15.76 -15.43 -2.71
CA PRO A 174 16.37 -16.64 -3.25
C PRO A 174 15.69 -17.14 -4.55
N ASN A 175 16.50 -17.70 -5.45
CA ASN A 175 16.04 -18.19 -6.75
C ASN A 175 15.17 -19.44 -6.66
N ASN A 176 15.18 -20.14 -5.52
CA ASN A 176 14.43 -21.37 -5.30
C ASN A 176 13.09 -21.15 -4.59
N TRP A 177 12.72 -19.90 -4.29
CA TRP A 177 11.44 -19.60 -3.67
C TRP A 177 10.30 -19.87 -4.65
N SER A 178 9.28 -20.59 -4.16
CA SER A 178 7.98 -20.70 -4.81
C SER A 178 7.07 -19.55 -4.36
N ALA A 179 5.88 -19.48 -4.96
CA ALA A 179 4.84 -18.54 -4.57
C ALA A 179 4.51 -18.61 -3.06
N GLU A 180 4.54 -19.80 -2.44
CA GLU A 180 4.24 -19.97 -1.02
C GLU A 180 5.27 -19.30 -0.12
N GLU A 181 6.58 -19.43 -0.42
CA GLU A 181 7.63 -18.74 0.35
C GLU A 181 7.52 -17.22 0.23
N PHE A 182 7.23 -16.70 -0.97
CA PHE A 182 6.99 -15.27 -1.15
C PHE A 182 5.77 -14.78 -0.36
N VAL A 183 4.67 -15.52 -0.41
CA VAL A 183 3.44 -15.21 0.33
C VAL A 183 3.69 -15.19 1.84
N SER A 184 4.44 -16.17 2.36
CA SER A 184 4.81 -16.26 3.77
C SER A 184 5.67 -15.07 4.22
N ASP A 185 6.70 -14.72 3.44
CA ASP A 185 7.56 -13.56 3.72
C ASP A 185 6.76 -12.25 3.69
N LEU A 186 5.92 -12.05 2.67
CA LEU A 186 5.06 -10.86 2.57
C LEU A 186 4.04 -10.78 3.70
N ALA A 187 3.52 -11.91 4.20
CA ALA A 187 2.60 -11.91 5.33
C ALA A 187 3.27 -11.40 6.62
N ILE A 188 4.53 -11.79 6.84
CA ILE A 188 5.34 -11.31 7.96
C ILE A 188 5.65 -9.82 7.80
N GLU A 189 6.08 -9.39 6.60
CA GLU A 189 6.40 -7.99 6.34
C GLU A 189 5.16 -7.08 6.45
N ARG A 190 3.99 -7.55 6.00
CA ARG A 190 2.71 -6.87 6.20
C ARG A 190 2.38 -6.70 7.68
N PHE A 191 2.53 -7.77 8.47
CA PHE A 191 2.24 -7.71 9.91
C PHE A 191 3.11 -6.66 10.60
N ARG A 192 4.40 -6.59 10.23
CA ARG A 192 5.32 -5.56 10.71
C ARG A 192 4.88 -4.16 10.30
N ALA A 193 4.60 -3.95 9.00
CA ALA A 193 4.14 -2.66 8.48
C ALA A 193 2.85 -2.18 9.17
N THR A 194 1.90 -3.08 9.42
CA THR A 194 0.64 -2.77 10.12
C THR A 194 0.90 -2.38 11.57
N THR A 195 1.77 -3.11 12.26
CA THR A 195 2.13 -2.82 13.66
C THR A 195 2.86 -1.49 13.78
N ASP A 196 3.78 -1.20 12.86
CA ASP A 196 4.51 0.07 12.82
C ASP A 196 3.56 1.23 12.54
N LEU A 197 2.60 1.06 11.63
CA LEU A 197 1.55 2.04 11.38
C LEU A 197 0.69 2.27 12.64
N SER A 198 0.25 1.21 13.33
CA SER A 198 -0.51 1.35 14.58
C SER A 198 0.26 2.06 15.68
N LYS A 199 1.57 1.81 15.81
CA LYS A 199 2.44 2.53 16.75
C LYS A 199 2.61 4.00 16.35
N GLN A 200 2.77 4.29 15.06
CA GLN A 200 2.82 5.65 14.56
C GLN A 200 1.52 6.39 14.88
N ILE A 201 0.36 5.76 14.65
CA ILE A 201 -0.96 6.30 14.98
C ILE A 201 -1.08 6.56 16.49
N ALA A 202 -0.70 5.61 17.35
CA ALA A 202 -0.71 5.81 18.80
C ALA A 202 0.18 6.99 19.24
N SER A 203 1.38 7.12 18.66
CA SER A 203 2.28 8.23 18.95
C SER A 203 1.76 9.59 18.46
N ILE A 204 0.99 9.59 17.37
CA ILE A 204 0.35 10.79 16.81
C ILE A 204 -0.80 11.25 17.74
N MET A 205 -1.53 10.32 18.34
CA MET A 205 -2.59 10.64 19.31
C MET A 205 -2.06 11.24 20.62
N GLU A 206 -0.82 10.92 21.00
CA GLU A 206 -0.15 11.50 22.17
C GLU A 206 0.44 12.90 21.89
N ASN A 207 0.62 13.29 20.62
CA ASN A 207 1.17 14.59 20.22
C ASN A 207 0.47 15.17 18.96
N PRO A 208 -0.61 15.97 19.14
CA PRO A 208 -1.44 16.49 18.06
C PRO A 208 -0.74 17.42 17.05
N ASP A 209 0.42 18.00 17.40
CA ASP A 209 1.11 18.98 16.55
C ASP A 209 1.97 18.31 15.45
N GLY A 210 2.36 17.04 15.64
CA GLY A 210 3.08 16.22 14.64
C GLY A 210 2.18 15.46 13.66
N TYR A 211 0.86 15.62 13.80
CA TYR A 211 -0.18 14.97 13.00
C TYR A 211 -0.05 15.28 11.49
N ARG A 212 0.34 16.52 11.16
CA ARG A 212 0.31 17.07 9.79
C ARG A 212 1.46 16.57 8.91
N GLU A 213 2.70 16.61 9.40
CA GLU A 213 3.88 16.20 8.61
C GLU A 213 3.90 14.69 8.32
N LYS A 214 3.38 13.87 9.24
CA LYS A 214 3.38 12.41 9.08
C LYS A 214 2.31 11.89 8.14
N ILE A 215 1.11 12.49 8.12
CA ILE A 215 0.06 12.14 7.14
C ILE A 215 0.44 12.61 5.74
N ALA A 216 1.01 13.81 5.61
CA ALA A 216 1.54 14.28 4.33
C ALA A 216 2.62 13.34 3.79
N GLY A 217 3.54 12.87 4.66
CA GLY A 217 4.56 11.87 4.30
C GLY A 217 3.99 10.53 3.81
N LEU A 218 2.94 10.03 4.47
CA LEU A 218 2.23 8.82 4.05
C LEU A 218 1.56 9.00 2.68
N ALA A 219 0.96 10.17 2.42
CA ALA A 219 0.32 10.50 1.15
C ALA A 219 1.32 10.72 0.00
N THR A 220 2.50 11.29 0.26
CA THR A 220 3.55 11.51 -0.76
C THR A 220 4.29 10.25 -1.20
N THR A 221 4.11 9.13 -0.49
CA THR A 221 4.76 7.85 -0.86
C THR A 221 3.96 7.11 -1.94
N LEU A 222 2.79 7.63 -2.35
CA LEU A 222 1.95 7.05 -3.39
C LEU A 222 2.39 7.47 -4.79
N ASP A 223 3.14 6.61 -5.49
CA ASP A 223 2.83 6.28 -6.90
C ASP A 223 3.44 4.92 -7.35
N ALA A 224 2.59 4.09 -7.98
CA ALA A 224 2.84 3.22 -9.16
C ALA A 224 2.10 1.87 -9.19
N ASN A 225 0.75 1.85 -9.26
CA ASN A 225 -0.12 0.92 -10.05
C ASN A 225 -1.61 1.08 -9.67
N LYS A 226 -2.53 0.94 -10.64
CA LYS A 226 -3.98 1.25 -10.46
C LYS A 226 -4.71 0.43 -9.37
N LYS A 227 -4.28 -0.82 -9.09
CA LYS A 227 -4.83 -1.64 -7.99
C LYS A 227 -4.18 -1.35 -6.64
N GLU A 228 -2.93 -0.89 -6.64
CA GLU A 228 -2.17 -0.50 -5.44
C GLU A 228 -2.70 0.81 -4.87
N ALA A 229 -2.95 1.80 -5.73
CA ALA A 229 -3.58 3.06 -5.36
C ALA A 229 -4.98 2.87 -4.75
N LEU A 230 -5.78 1.90 -5.22
CA LEU A 230 -7.10 1.60 -4.64
C LEU A 230 -6.96 0.97 -3.24
N ALA A 231 -6.03 0.03 -3.06
CA ALA A 231 -5.79 -0.58 -1.76
C ALA A 231 -5.31 0.45 -0.73
N GLU A 232 -4.40 1.34 -1.13
CA GLU A 232 -3.87 2.43 -0.31
C GLU A 232 -4.96 3.45 0.03
N TYR A 233 -5.82 3.82 -0.93
CA TYR A 233 -6.96 4.69 -0.69
C TYR A 233 -7.95 4.10 0.32
N VAL A 234 -8.27 2.81 0.22
CA VAL A 234 -9.17 2.12 1.15
C VAL A 234 -8.60 2.01 2.56
N LEU A 235 -7.28 1.85 2.68
CA LEU A 235 -6.58 1.86 3.96
C LEU A 235 -6.53 3.26 4.57
N HIS A 236 -6.24 4.29 3.78
CA HIS A 236 -6.33 5.68 4.21
C HIS A 236 -7.72 5.99 4.77
N ARG A 237 -8.77 5.60 4.04
CA ARG A 237 -10.16 5.75 4.50
C ARG A 237 -10.40 5.03 5.83
N LYS A 238 -9.90 3.80 5.97
CA LYS A 238 -10.01 3.04 7.23
C LYS A 238 -9.31 3.78 8.38
N SER A 239 -8.09 4.26 8.20
CA SER A 239 -7.35 5.00 9.22
C SER A 239 -8.07 6.28 9.65
N VAL A 240 -8.61 7.04 8.70
CA VAL A 240 -9.39 8.25 9.01
C VAL A 240 -10.66 7.92 9.81
N ILE A 241 -11.37 6.83 9.47
CA ILE A 241 -12.54 6.38 10.25
C ILE A 241 -12.15 6.07 11.69
N GLU A 242 -11.04 5.34 11.89
CA GLU A 242 -10.53 4.99 13.21
C GLU A 242 -10.14 6.25 14.03
N LEU A 243 -9.56 7.26 13.37
CA LEU A 243 -9.23 8.55 13.99
C LEU A 243 -10.49 9.31 14.43
N VAL A 244 -11.54 9.36 13.60
CA VAL A 244 -12.82 9.99 13.97
C VAL A 244 -13.47 9.26 15.15
N GLU A 245 -13.43 7.93 15.17
CA GLU A 245 -13.94 7.13 16.29
C GLU A 245 -13.18 7.38 17.60
N ALA A 246 -11.85 7.55 17.51
CA ALA A 246 -11.01 7.87 18.66
C ALA A 246 -11.23 9.30 19.17
N ALA A 247 -11.28 10.28 18.25
CA ALA A 247 -11.52 11.69 18.58
C ALA A 247 -12.85 11.90 19.30
N ARG A 248 -13.89 11.13 18.94
CA ARG A 248 -15.19 11.16 19.62
C ARG A 248 -15.13 10.71 21.08
N LYS A 249 -14.21 9.79 21.41
CA LYS A 249 -14.05 9.25 22.78
C LYS A 249 -13.20 10.12 23.69
N PHE A 250 -12.49 11.10 23.13
CA PHE A 250 -11.58 11.97 23.87
C PHE A 250 -12.35 12.94 24.77
N ARG A 251 -11.92 13.06 26.03
CA ARG A 251 -12.36 14.14 26.93
C ARG A 251 -11.26 15.21 26.94
N PRO A 252 -11.63 16.51 26.94
CA PRO A 252 -10.66 17.58 26.76
C PRO A 252 -9.80 17.75 28.02
N ASP A 253 -8.54 17.34 27.96
CA ASP A 253 -7.51 17.68 28.96
C ASP A 253 -6.70 18.94 28.55
N GLY A 254 -7.03 19.56 27.41
CA GLY A 254 -6.39 20.79 26.96
C GLY A 254 -7.01 21.39 25.68
N GLY A 255 -7.62 22.57 25.81
CA GLY A 255 -7.85 23.57 24.75
C GLY A 255 -8.83 23.24 23.60
N ARG A 256 -8.68 22.12 22.90
CA ARG A 256 -9.49 21.78 21.70
C ARG A 256 -10.67 20.88 22.06
N THR A 257 -11.84 21.19 21.51
CA THR A 257 -13.04 20.37 21.69
C THR A 257 -13.05 19.18 20.72
N PRO A 258 -13.75 18.08 21.02
CA PRO A 258 -13.92 16.99 20.07
C PRO A 258 -14.52 17.42 18.71
N GLU A 259 -15.35 18.48 18.71
CA GLU A 259 -15.85 19.11 17.48
C GLU A 259 -14.69 19.67 16.64
N ASP A 260 -13.81 20.44 17.25
CA ASP A 260 -12.65 21.04 16.58
C ASP A 260 -11.74 19.98 15.94
N VAL A 261 -11.56 18.84 16.62
CA VAL A 261 -10.74 17.74 16.14
C VAL A 261 -11.42 17.00 14.99
N ILE A 262 -12.70 16.64 15.13
CA ILE A 262 -13.43 15.93 14.07
C ILE A 262 -13.59 16.83 12.83
N HIS A 263 -13.87 18.12 13.03
CA HIS A 263 -13.93 19.08 11.94
C HIS A 263 -12.59 19.13 11.19
N GLU A 264 -11.47 19.29 11.90
CA GLU A 264 -10.12 19.29 11.28
C GLU A 264 -9.79 17.96 10.56
N LEU A 265 -10.29 16.82 11.04
CA LEU A 265 -10.16 15.53 10.37
C LEU A 265 -10.96 15.45 9.06
N VAL A 266 -12.15 16.06 9.04
CA VAL A 266 -13.04 16.08 7.87
C VAL A 266 -12.55 17.08 6.82
N PHE A 267 -12.25 18.31 7.23
CA PHE A 267 -11.70 19.36 6.38
C PHE A 267 -10.97 20.41 7.23
N ARG A 268 -9.86 20.95 6.70
CA ARG A 268 -9.03 21.90 7.44
C ARG A 268 -9.74 23.24 7.64
N ARG A 269 -9.87 23.69 8.88
CA ARG A 269 -10.57 24.94 9.21
C ARG A 269 -9.81 26.17 8.74
N PHE A 270 -10.55 27.23 8.43
CA PHE A 270 -10.06 28.51 7.92
C PHE A 270 -9.32 28.42 6.57
N THR A 271 -9.59 27.38 5.78
CA THR A 271 -8.94 27.14 4.48
C THR A 271 -9.96 26.88 3.37
N ASP A 272 -9.52 26.91 2.12
CA ASP A 272 -10.24 26.37 0.96
C ASP A 272 -9.41 25.33 0.21
N ASN A 273 -10.05 24.59 -0.70
CA ASN A 273 -9.39 23.58 -1.54
C ASN A 273 -8.54 24.18 -2.69
N VAL A 274 -8.24 25.48 -2.66
CA VAL A 274 -7.24 26.12 -3.53
C VAL A 274 -5.86 26.08 -2.88
N GLU A 275 -5.80 26.17 -1.54
CA GLU A 275 -4.56 25.97 -0.76
C GLU A 275 -4.36 24.52 -0.29
N ALA A 276 -5.41 23.69 -0.32
CA ALA A 276 -5.36 22.28 0.06
C ALA A 276 -5.40 21.34 -1.16
N SER A 277 -4.53 20.32 -1.19
CA SER A 277 -4.49 19.29 -2.25
C SER A 277 -5.79 18.44 -2.25
N TYR A 278 -6.18 17.91 -3.41
CA TYR A 278 -7.35 17.03 -3.59
C TYR A 278 -7.38 15.83 -2.61
N PHE A 279 -6.22 15.39 -2.12
CA PHE A 279 -6.08 14.30 -1.16
C PHE A 279 -6.15 14.73 0.32
N GLU A 280 -6.31 16.02 0.61
CA GLU A 280 -6.20 16.57 1.97
C GLU A 280 -7.53 16.73 2.71
N HIS A 281 -8.66 16.32 2.12
CA HIS A 281 -9.96 16.34 2.81
C HIS A 281 -10.66 14.98 2.85
N ASN A 282 -11.42 14.76 3.93
CA ASN A 282 -12.13 13.51 4.21
C ASN A 282 -13.65 13.68 4.16
N LEU A 283 -14.15 14.54 3.28
CA LEU A 283 -15.58 14.81 3.09
C LEU A 283 -16.40 13.58 2.69
N TRP A 284 -15.74 12.60 2.08
CA TRP A 284 -16.30 11.28 1.83
C TRP A 284 -16.80 10.60 3.12
N LEU A 285 -16.36 11.02 4.32
CA LEU A 285 -16.93 10.56 5.59
C LEU A 285 -18.42 10.91 5.71
N ILE A 286 -18.89 11.99 5.09
CA ILE A 286 -20.29 12.44 5.12
C ILE A 286 -21.05 11.80 3.95
N ASP A 287 -20.59 12.03 2.73
CA ASP A 287 -21.15 11.48 1.49
C ASP A 287 -20.03 11.38 0.44
N ASP A 288 -19.96 10.28 -0.32
CA ASP A 288 -18.89 10.08 -1.32
C ASP A 288 -18.97 11.11 -2.45
N ALA A 289 -20.16 11.65 -2.76
CA ALA A 289 -20.33 12.70 -3.76
C ALA A 289 -19.59 14.00 -3.38
N LEU A 290 -19.39 14.26 -2.07
CA LEU A 290 -18.70 15.46 -1.59
C LEU A 290 -17.19 15.41 -1.83
N ALA A 291 -16.63 14.24 -2.16
CA ALA A 291 -15.21 14.14 -2.50
C ALA A 291 -14.85 14.81 -3.83
N PHE A 292 -15.84 15.07 -4.69
CA PHE A 292 -15.64 15.53 -6.07
C PHE A 292 -15.97 17.01 -6.29
N LEU A 293 -16.19 17.75 -5.20
CA LEU A 293 -16.64 19.13 -5.29
C LEU A 293 -15.51 20.04 -5.79
N PRO A 294 -15.76 20.87 -6.82
CA PRO A 294 -14.77 21.77 -7.41
C PRO A 294 -14.35 22.90 -6.47
N TYR A 295 -15.21 23.34 -5.53
CA TYR A 295 -14.81 24.31 -4.52
C TYR A 295 -15.35 23.98 -3.13
N ILE A 296 -14.47 24.07 -2.14
CA ILE A 296 -14.74 23.77 -0.74
C ILE A 296 -14.14 24.87 0.11
N SER A 297 -14.92 25.40 1.06
CA SER A 297 -14.47 26.42 2.00
C SER A 297 -14.92 26.05 3.41
N SER A 298 -14.00 26.03 4.36
CA SER A 298 -14.29 25.75 5.78
C SER A 298 -13.90 26.91 6.66
N ASP A 299 -14.80 27.29 7.56
CA ASP A 299 -14.60 28.31 8.57
C ASP A 299 -14.09 29.68 8.05
N ARG A 300 -14.39 30.02 6.79
CA ARG A 300 -14.01 31.31 6.20
C ARG A 300 -15.18 32.28 6.14
N THR A 301 -14.86 33.55 6.38
CA THR A 301 -15.79 34.62 6.00
C THR A 301 -15.98 34.58 4.49
N LEU A 302 -17.17 34.91 4.02
CA LEU A 302 -17.43 34.92 2.57
C LEU A 302 -16.45 35.86 1.82
N HIS A 303 -15.80 36.83 2.49
CA HIS A 303 -14.80 37.77 1.96
C HIS A 303 -13.35 37.23 1.98
N GLY A 304 -13.13 36.00 2.41
CA GLY A 304 -11.83 35.33 2.38
C GLY A 304 -10.78 35.86 3.37
N GLY A 305 -11.13 36.83 4.23
CA GLY A 305 -10.23 37.51 5.17
C GLY A 305 -10.54 37.26 6.66
N SER A 306 -9.76 37.90 7.54
CA SER A 306 -9.87 37.79 9.00
C SER A 306 -11.19 38.36 9.54
N ARG A 307 -11.71 37.70 10.60
CA ARG A 307 -13.03 37.94 11.19
C ARG A 307 -13.21 39.40 11.66
N ARG A 308 -14.28 40.05 11.21
CA ARG A 308 -14.80 41.31 11.76
C ARG A 308 -15.95 41.03 12.73
N THR A 309 -16.22 41.97 13.63
CA THR A 309 -17.34 41.87 14.58
C THR A 309 -18.67 41.81 13.81
N GLY A 310 -19.38 40.68 13.89
CA GLY A 310 -20.62 40.42 13.13
C GLY A 310 -20.50 39.28 12.11
N ASP A 311 -19.28 38.85 11.79
CA ASP A 311 -19.05 37.74 10.85
C ASP A 311 -19.43 36.41 11.48
N LYS A 312 -20.46 35.78 10.92
CA LYS A 312 -20.76 34.36 11.14
C LYS A 312 -20.05 33.54 10.09
N VAL A 313 -19.49 32.45 10.58
CA VAL A 313 -18.61 31.57 9.86
C VAL A 313 -19.36 30.25 9.72
N THR A 314 -19.41 29.72 8.50
CA THR A 314 -19.99 28.42 8.21
C THR A 314 -18.94 27.36 8.46
N ASP A 315 -19.30 26.27 9.15
CA ASP A 315 -18.36 25.20 9.47
C ASP A 315 -17.75 24.64 8.18
N VAL A 316 -18.56 24.18 7.22
CA VAL A 316 -18.09 23.91 5.84
C VAL A 316 -19.16 24.21 4.78
N ALA A 317 -18.79 24.94 3.73
CA ALA A 317 -19.62 25.20 2.55
C ALA A 317 -18.96 24.64 1.29
N PHE A 318 -19.77 23.98 0.48
CA PHE A 318 -19.39 23.19 -0.68
C PHE A 318 -20.11 23.69 -1.92
N PHE A 319 -19.38 23.77 -3.03
CA PHE A 319 -19.92 24.29 -4.27
C PHE A 319 -19.51 23.41 -5.44
N ASP A 320 -20.50 22.99 -6.22
CA ASP A 320 -20.34 22.21 -7.44
C ASP A 320 -20.73 22.98 -8.69
N ASP A 321 -19.85 22.89 -9.69
CA ASP A 321 -19.97 23.44 -11.04
C ASP A 321 -19.65 22.34 -12.07
N SER A 322 -20.19 21.11 -11.91
CA SER A 322 -20.35 20.20 -13.06
C SER A 322 -21.41 19.09 -12.89
N MET A 323 -22.37 19.11 -13.82
CA MET A 323 -22.90 17.99 -14.63
C MET A 323 -23.49 16.74 -13.96
N VAL A 324 -24.82 16.64 -13.98
CA VAL A 324 -25.54 15.36 -14.18
C VAL A 324 -26.14 15.40 -15.58
N LEU A 325 -25.78 14.42 -16.41
CA LEU A 325 -26.37 14.09 -17.72
C LEU A 325 -27.68 14.86 -18.06
N GLY A 326 -27.55 15.90 -18.89
CA GLY A 326 -28.66 16.71 -19.40
C GLY A 326 -28.82 18.08 -18.70
N ASP A 327 -28.53 19.13 -19.47
CA ASP A 327 -28.59 20.57 -19.15
C ASP A 327 -27.46 21.16 -18.27
N ASN A 328 -26.94 22.28 -18.76
CA ASN A 328 -25.57 22.75 -18.55
C ASN A 328 -25.45 23.95 -17.59
N ASP A 329 -26.40 24.21 -16.69
CA ASP A 329 -26.46 25.50 -15.97
C ASP A 329 -26.91 25.42 -14.49
N GLY A 330 -26.58 24.36 -13.74
CA GLY A 330 -27.04 24.21 -12.35
C GLY A 330 -25.93 24.09 -11.31
N THR A 331 -25.68 25.16 -10.53
CA THR A 331 -24.76 25.12 -9.39
C THR A 331 -25.40 24.42 -8.19
N THR A 332 -24.68 23.55 -7.49
CA THR A 332 -25.14 22.94 -6.21
C THR A 332 -24.43 23.59 -5.03
N VAL A 333 -25.19 23.95 -4.00
CA VAL A 333 -24.65 24.43 -2.71
C VAL A 333 -24.91 23.37 -1.66
N THR A 334 -23.86 22.87 -1.02
CA THR A 334 -23.98 21.99 0.14
C THR A 334 -23.41 22.69 1.37
N ILE A 335 -24.12 22.62 2.50
CA ILE A 335 -23.68 23.18 3.79
C ILE A 335 -23.52 22.02 4.78
N VAL A 336 -22.38 21.91 5.45
CA VAL A 336 -22.23 20.98 6.58
C VAL A 336 -22.04 21.80 7.84
N GLU A 337 -22.87 21.51 8.84
CA GLU A 337 -22.84 22.09 10.17
C GLU A 337 -22.45 21.01 11.19
N PHE A 338 -21.35 21.21 11.92
CA PHE A 338 -20.91 20.31 12.97
C PHE A 338 -21.36 20.81 14.34
N LYS A 339 -21.58 19.87 15.27
CA LYS A 339 -21.84 20.19 16.67
C LYS A 339 -21.03 19.29 17.60
N ARG A 340 -20.67 19.81 18.77
CA ARG A 340 -19.99 19.02 19.80
C ARG A 340 -20.70 17.68 20.05
N PRO A 341 -19.97 16.56 20.02
CA PRO A 341 -20.50 15.27 20.43
C PRO A 341 -21.18 15.36 21.80
N SER A 342 -22.31 14.68 21.95
CA SER A 342 -23.14 14.65 23.17
C SER A 342 -23.66 16.01 23.68
N ARG A 343 -23.67 17.07 22.85
CA ARG A 343 -24.30 18.35 23.19
C ARG A 343 -25.82 18.18 23.37
N ASP A 344 -26.40 18.75 24.43
CA ASP A 344 -27.85 18.63 24.74
C ASP A 344 -28.49 19.94 25.26
N ASP A 345 -27.98 21.09 24.83
CA ASP A 345 -28.50 22.43 25.21
C ASP A 345 -29.13 23.19 24.01
N TYR A 346 -29.70 22.45 23.05
CA TYR A 346 -30.32 23.02 21.85
C TYR A 346 -31.65 23.72 22.15
N SER A 347 -31.95 24.81 21.44
CA SER A 347 -33.21 25.54 21.61
C SER A 347 -33.77 26.10 20.30
N PHE A 348 -35.04 25.75 20.02
CA PHE A 348 -35.74 26.16 18.80
C PHE A 348 -35.92 27.68 18.75
N GLY A 349 -35.64 28.28 17.59
CA GLY A 349 -35.84 29.72 17.38
C GLY A 349 -34.67 30.60 17.85
N ASN A 350 -33.63 30.01 18.45
CA ASN A 350 -32.42 30.72 18.84
C ASN A 350 -31.27 30.35 17.92
N VAL A 351 -30.87 31.25 17.03
CA VAL A 351 -29.82 31.02 16.03
C VAL A 351 -28.45 30.60 16.60
N LYS A 352 -28.16 30.79 17.89
CA LYS A 352 -26.92 30.30 18.52
C LYS A 352 -26.99 28.80 18.89
N ASN A 353 -28.20 28.31 19.16
CA ASN A 353 -28.44 26.98 19.72
C ASN A 353 -29.38 26.14 18.84
N ASP A 354 -29.73 26.63 17.66
CA ASP A 354 -30.59 25.97 16.68
C ASP A 354 -29.76 25.67 15.42
N PRO A 355 -29.30 24.43 15.22
CA PRO A 355 -28.46 24.10 14.07
C PRO A 355 -29.19 24.25 12.74
N VAL A 356 -30.53 24.14 12.72
CA VAL A 356 -31.32 24.32 11.50
C VAL A 356 -31.29 25.79 11.08
N LEU A 357 -31.45 26.71 12.04
CA LEU A 357 -31.35 28.15 11.75
C LEU A 357 -29.94 28.57 11.33
N GLN A 358 -28.90 27.91 11.84
CA GLN A 358 -27.50 28.18 11.44
C GLN A 358 -27.26 27.83 9.98
N VAL A 359 -27.78 26.69 9.52
CA VAL A 359 -27.76 26.29 8.11
C VAL A 359 -28.55 27.28 7.24
N ILE A 360 -29.75 27.68 7.67
CA ILE A 360 -30.61 28.60 6.90
C ILE A 360 -29.93 29.97 6.76
N GLU A 361 -29.45 30.57 7.85
CA GLU A 361 -28.79 31.87 7.81
C GLU A 361 -27.49 31.83 6.98
N THR A 362 -26.78 30.71 7.01
CA THR A 362 -25.63 30.47 6.13
C THR A 362 -26.04 30.53 4.67
N LEU A 363 -27.09 29.80 4.29
CA LEU A 363 -27.59 29.77 2.92
C LEU A 363 -28.07 31.16 2.47
N GLU A 364 -28.80 31.88 3.33
CA GLU A 364 -29.28 33.23 3.05
C GLU A 364 -28.11 34.18 2.78
N LYS A 365 -27.08 34.18 3.64
CA LYS A 365 -25.90 35.02 3.43
C LYS A 365 -25.12 34.66 2.18
N ALA A 366 -25.01 33.37 1.88
CA ALA A 366 -24.37 32.92 0.64
C ALA A 366 -25.16 33.44 -0.57
N THR A 367 -26.48 33.28 -0.58
CA THR A 367 -27.34 33.69 -1.70
C THR A 367 -27.44 35.21 -1.86
N GLU A 368 -27.60 35.98 -0.77
CA GLU A 368 -27.63 37.46 -0.78
C GLU A 368 -26.37 38.05 -1.40
N ARG A 369 -25.21 37.47 -1.07
CA ARG A 369 -23.93 37.97 -1.53
C ARG A 369 -23.66 37.64 -3.00
N GLY A 370 -24.21 36.54 -3.51
CA GLY A 370 -24.09 36.15 -4.92
C GLY A 370 -22.69 35.70 -5.37
N SER A 371 -21.66 35.73 -4.51
CA SER A 371 -20.33 35.15 -4.77
C SER A 371 -19.49 34.92 -3.51
N ILE A 372 -18.51 34.02 -3.57
CA ILE A 372 -17.46 33.82 -2.55
C ILE A 372 -16.07 34.10 -3.13
N THR A 373 -15.21 34.74 -2.34
CA THR A 373 -13.82 35.04 -2.73
C THR A 373 -12.91 33.89 -2.32
N LYS A 374 -12.19 33.31 -3.29
CA LYS A 374 -11.20 32.25 -3.08
C LYS A 374 -9.90 32.82 -2.51
N THR A 375 -9.04 31.97 -1.93
CA THR A 375 -7.70 32.35 -1.42
C THR A 375 -6.79 32.94 -2.48
N ASP A 376 -6.90 32.50 -3.74
CA ASP A 376 -6.15 33.03 -4.90
C ASP A 376 -6.64 34.42 -5.39
N GLY A 377 -7.68 34.98 -4.76
CA GLY A 377 -8.27 36.27 -5.12
C GLY A 377 -9.30 36.23 -6.24
N THR A 378 -9.57 35.07 -6.84
CA THR A 378 -10.68 34.87 -7.78
C THR A 378 -12.02 34.77 -7.05
N PHE A 379 -13.13 34.90 -7.77
CA PHE A 379 -14.48 34.81 -7.21
C PHE A 379 -15.22 33.63 -7.83
N PHE A 380 -16.00 32.94 -7.00
CA PHE A 380 -16.96 31.93 -7.43
C PHE A 380 -18.37 32.51 -7.29
N ALA A 381 -19.13 32.60 -8.39
CA ALA A 381 -20.45 33.22 -8.40
C ALA A 381 -21.57 32.21 -8.12
N PHE A 382 -22.60 32.63 -7.40
CA PHE A 382 -23.80 31.84 -7.08
C PHE A 382 -24.95 32.06 -8.07
N ARG A 383 -24.66 32.58 -9.27
CA ARG A 383 -25.68 32.78 -10.32
C ARG A 383 -26.09 31.41 -10.85
N GLY A 384 -27.36 31.02 -10.64
CA GLY A 384 -27.88 29.74 -11.13
C GLY A 384 -27.76 28.58 -10.13
N VAL A 385 -27.74 28.83 -8.82
CA VAL A 385 -27.85 27.74 -7.83
C VAL A 385 -29.22 27.07 -7.96
N VAL A 386 -29.25 25.86 -8.53
CA VAL A 386 -30.46 25.07 -8.76
C VAL A 386 -30.72 24.09 -7.62
N ARG A 387 -29.68 23.66 -6.88
CA ARG A 387 -29.78 22.61 -5.87
C ARG A 387 -29.12 23.02 -4.55
N ARG A 388 -29.81 22.81 -3.44
CA ARG A 388 -29.34 23.19 -2.10
C ARG A 388 -29.48 22.01 -1.15
N PHE A 389 -28.37 21.60 -0.55
CA PHE A 389 -28.30 20.51 0.40
C PHE A 389 -27.66 20.98 1.70
N ALA A 390 -28.02 20.34 2.81
CA ALA A 390 -27.26 20.49 4.04
C ALA A 390 -27.21 19.21 4.87
N PHE A 391 -26.14 19.10 5.63
CA PHE A 391 -25.94 18.07 6.64
C PHE A 391 -25.70 18.73 7.99
N ILE A 392 -26.42 18.27 9.01
CA ILE A 392 -26.19 18.63 10.41
C ILE A 392 -25.61 17.38 11.09
N ILE A 393 -24.33 17.44 11.48
CA ILE A 393 -23.63 16.34 12.14
C ILE A 393 -23.65 16.60 13.65
N ALA A 394 -24.62 15.99 14.33
CA ALA A 394 -24.88 16.21 15.75
C ALA A 394 -25.53 14.98 16.38
N ASP A 395 -25.03 14.55 17.53
CA ASP A 395 -25.61 13.39 18.24
C ASP A 395 -27.07 13.66 18.61
N GLN A 396 -27.92 12.65 18.43
CA GLN A 396 -29.35 12.74 18.69
C GLN A 396 -29.63 12.76 20.20
N THR A 397 -29.53 13.95 20.78
CA THR A 397 -29.88 14.21 22.17
C THR A 397 -31.33 14.69 22.31
N PRO A 398 -31.97 14.55 23.49
CA PRO A 398 -33.37 14.94 23.68
C PRO A 398 -33.69 16.38 23.26
N SER A 399 -32.80 17.34 23.52
CA SER A 399 -32.98 18.73 23.09
C SER A 399 -32.85 18.89 21.57
N LEU A 400 -31.95 18.16 20.90
CA LEU A 400 -31.81 18.20 19.44
C LEU A 400 -33.04 17.63 18.75
N GLU A 401 -33.51 16.45 19.17
CA GLU A 401 -34.72 15.84 18.62
C GLU A 401 -35.92 16.77 18.74
N LYS A 402 -36.07 17.44 19.89
CA LYS A 402 -37.14 18.41 20.12
C LYS A 402 -37.05 19.60 19.15
N VAL A 403 -35.84 20.10 18.87
CA VAL A 403 -35.63 21.17 17.89
C VAL A 403 -35.96 20.69 16.47
N LEU A 404 -35.43 19.54 16.05
CA LEU A 404 -35.66 18.98 14.72
C LEU A 404 -37.16 18.72 14.46
N ARG A 405 -37.89 18.15 15.43
CA ARG A 405 -39.34 17.93 15.31
C ARG A 405 -40.12 19.24 15.23
N ARG A 406 -39.69 20.30 15.91
CA ARG A 406 -40.31 21.64 15.79
C ARG A 406 -40.06 22.30 14.43
N HIS A 407 -39.00 21.88 13.72
CA HIS A 407 -38.75 22.23 12.33
C HIS A 407 -39.38 21.22 11.34
N ASP A 408 -40.27 20.35 11.81
CA ASP A 408 -40.98 19.33 11.03
C ASP A 408 -40.07 18.30 10.33
N PHE A 409 -38.89 18.02 10.88
CA PHE A 409 -38.04 16.93 10.39
C PHE A 409 -38.69 15.57 10.68
N LYS A 410 -38.47 14.64 9.76
CA LYS A 410 -38.98 13.26 9.84
C LYS A 410 -37.82 12.28 9.87
N ASN A 411 -38.02 11.14 10.53
CA ASN A 411 -37.08 10.03 10.58
C ASN A 411 -37.79 8.66 10.50
N ASP A 412 -39.02 8.62 9.95
CA ASP A 412 -39.90 7.44 9.99
C ASP A 412 -39.30 6.21 9.29
N TRP A 413 -38.41 6.41 8.31
CA TRP A 413 -37.78 5.36 7.52
C TRP A 413 -36.43 4.88 8.08
N ASN A 414 -35.77 5.75 8.84
CA ASN A 414 -34.51 5.45 9.52
C ASN A 414 -34.44 6.31 10.79
N PRO A 415 -34.59 5.72 11.99
CA PRO A 415 -34.59 6.49 13.23
C PRO A 415 -33.27 7.26 13.45
N GLU A 416 -32.17 6.78 12.87
CA GLU A 416 -30.83 7.38 13.00
C GLU A 416 -30.61 8.61 12.10
N ILE A 417 -31.51 8.89 11.14
CA ILE A 417 -31.36 10.01 10.20
C ILE A 417 -32.66 10.81 10.13
N PHE A 418 -32.60 12.06 10.59
CA PHE A 418 -33.66 13.04 10.36
C PHE A 418 -33.47 13.74 9.03
N PHE A 419 -34.56 14.02 8.33
CA PHE A 419 -34.51 14.78 7.08
C PHE A 419 -35.71 15.71 6.92
N LYS A 420 -35.49 16.79 6.16
CA LYS A 420 -36.53 17.74 5.77
C LYS A 420 -36.15 18.45 4.48
N TYR A 421 -37.04 18.43 3.50
CA TYR A 421 -37.04 19.43 2.44
C TYR A 421 -37.83 20.66 2.93
N ARG A 422 -37.25 21.85 2.77
CA ARG A 422 -37.89 23.12 3.10
C ARG A 422 -38.19 23.89 1.83
N ASP A 423 -39.48 24.16 1.59
CA ASP A 423 -39.94 24.82 0.37
C ASP A 423 -39.49 26.28 0.26
N THR A 424 -39.50 27.02 1.38
CA THR A 424 -39.16 28.45 1.41
C THR A 424 -37.72 28.70 0.99
N GLU A 425 -36.77 27.97 1.59
CA GLU A 425 -35.34 28.10 1.29
C GLU A 425 -34.89 27.14 0.19
N GLN A 426 -35.79 26.32 -0.35
CA GLN A 426 -35.54 25.30 -1.38
C GLN A 426 -34.33 24.41 -1.06
N ILE A 427 -34.21 23.97 0.20
CA ILE A 427 -33.07 23.22 0.72
C ILE A 427 -33.49 21.87 1.28
N PHE A 428 -32.72 20.83 0.96
CA PHE A 428 -32.84 19.52 1.58
C PHE A 428 -31.81 19.37 2.70
N ILE A 429 -32.27 19.17 3.94
CA ILE A 429 -31.42 19.05 5.12
C ILE A 429 -31.52 17.62 5.67
N GLN A 430 -30.37 16.99 5.92
CA GLN A 430 -30.25 15.75 6.69
C GLN A 430 -29.54 16.04 8.02
N ALA A 431 -29.98 15.41 9.09
CA ALA A 431 -29.36 15.50 10.41
C ALA A 431 -29.13 14.11 11.00
N PHE A 432 -27.89 13.81 11.38
CA PHE A 432 -27.52 12.52 11.97
C PHE A 432 -26.30 12.63 12.88
N GLY A 433 -26.15 11.66 13.78
CA GLY A 433 -25.09 11.64 14.79
C GLY A 433 -23.74 11.13 14.26
N TYR A 434 -22.70 11.27 15.09
CA TYR A 434 -21.36 10.79 14.73
C TYR A 434 -21.28 9.26 14.65
N ASP A 435 -22.14 8.54 15.37
CA ASP A 435 -22.26 7.08 15.25
C ASP A 435 -22.73 6.69 13.84
N THR A 436 -23.77 7.34 13.34
CA THR A 436 -24.32 7.13 11.99
C THR A 436 -23.33 7.54 10.91
N LEU A 437 -22.62 8.67 11.09
CA LEU A 437 -21.54 9.11 10.20
C LEU A 437 -20.49 8.01 10.03
N VAL A 438 -19.96 7.51 11.14
CA VAL A 438 -18.94 6.45 11.16
C VAL A 438 -19.48 5.15 10.57
N ALA A 439 -20.69 4.73 10.95
CA ALA A 439 -21.30 3.50 10.45
C ALA A 439 -21.50 3.55 8.92
N ASN A 440 -21.97 4.68 8.39
CA ASN A 440 -22.13 4.89 6.95
C ASN A 440 -20.78 4.94 6.23
N ALA A 441 -19.77 5.61 6.80
CA ALA A 441 -18.42 5.64 6.25
C ALA A 441 -17.80 4.22 6.21
N LYS A 442 -18.00 3.40 7.26
CA LYS A 442 -17.58 2.00 7.30
C LYS A 442 -18.25 1.17 6.21
N LYS A 443 -19.58 1.26 6.06
CA LYS A 443 -20.32 0.54 5.00
C LYS A 443 -19.85 0.92 3.60
N ARG A 444 -19.64 2.22 3.33
CA ARG A 444 -19.12 2.70 2.05
C ARG A 444 -17.69 2.23 1.81
N ASN A 445 -16.83 2.28 2.84
CA ASN A 445 -15.47 1.76 2.74
C ASN A 445 -15.45 0.24 2.50
N GLN A 446 -16.39 -0.50 3.10
CA GLN A 446 -16.54 -1.95 2.93
C GLN A 446 -16.87 -2.33 1.48
N ALA A 447 -17.64 -1.53 0.75
CA ALA A 447 -17.91 -1.79 -0.66
C ALA A 447 -16.62 -1.79 -1.51
N PHE A 448 -15.66 -0.92 -1.20
CA PHE A 448 -14.34 -0.95 -1.84
C PHE A 448 -13.50 -2.15 -1.40
N PHE A 449 -13.67 -2.62 -0.15
CA PHE A 449 -13.08 -3.89 0.28
C PHE A 449 -13.64 -5.07 -0.52
N SER A 450 -14.95 -5.17 -0.76
CA SER A 450 -15.52 -6.26 -1.59
C SER A 450 -14.94 -6.25 -3.02
N VAL A 451 -14.80 -5.08 -3.64
CA VAL A 451 -14.15 -4.94 -4.96
C VAL A 451 -12.66 -5.30 -4.93
N LEU A 452 -11.95 -4.98 -3.84
CA LEU A 452 -10.55 -5.37 -3.63
C LEU A 452 -10.38 -6.86 -3.33
N LEU A 453 -11.37 -7.48 -2.69
CA LEU A 453 -11.36 -8.88 -2.23
C LEU A 453 -12.01 -9.84 -3.24
N GLY A 454 -12.64 -9.32 -4.30
CA GLY A 454 -13.32 -10.12 -5.31
C GLY A 454 -14.61 -10.78 -4.83
N GLU A 455 -15.25 -10.22 -3.80
CA GLU A 455 -16.55 -10.68 -3.27
C GLU A 455 -17.75 -10.06 -4.00
#